data_AF-A0A7R9TDP7-F1
#
_entry.id   AF-A0A7R9TDP7-F1
#
_cell.length_a   1.000
_cell.length_b   1.000
_cell.length_c   1.000
_cell.angle_alpha   90.00
_cell.angle_beta   90.00
_cell.angle_gamma   90.00
#
_symmetry.space_group_name_H-M   'P 1'
#
loop_
_entity.id
_entity.type
_entity.pdbx_description
1 polymer ?
#
loop_
_entity_poly.entity_id
_entity_poly.type
_entity_poly.pdbx_seq_one_letter_code
_entity_poly.pdbx_strand_id
1 'polypeptide(L)'
;RAQKFFELNDSELDEKVQRFTKLSFKVERGLPSNRVVPKLKDAVEDFKHLVPCIKSLRNTALKDRHWKKIEEAMGTALTRDENFTLGVLLDLKIMEHMDAIGAISTEATQEQ
;
A
#
# COMPACT_ATOMS: atom_id res chain seq x y z
N ARG A 1 -1.59 14.43 10.65
CA ARG A 1 -2.99 14.39 10.16
C ARG A 1 -3.03 13.26 9.13
N ALA A 2 -3.89 12.26 9.29
CA ALA A 2 -4.01 11.19 8.30
C ALA A 2 -4.61 11.75 7.01
N GLN A 3 -4.04 11.40 5.85
CA GLN A 3 -4.60 11.76 4.54
C GLN A 3 -5.66 10.74 4.14
N LYS A 4 -6.75 11.22 3.53
CA LYS A 4 -7.80 10.37 2.96
C LYS A 4 -7.19 9.50 1.86
N PHE A 5 -7.51 8.21 1.87
CA PHE A 5 -6.85 7.23 1.01
C PHE A 5 -7.02 7.52 -0.49
N PHE A 6 -8.22 7.94 -0.91
CA PHE A 6 -8.50 8.22 -2.32
C PHE A 6 -7.92 9.56 -2.83
N GLU A 7 -7.48 10.45 -1.92
CA GLU A 7 -6.88 11.75 -2.24
C GLU A 7 -5.34 11.70 -2.32
N LEU A 8 -4.73 10.53 -2.15
CA LEU A 8 -3.28 10.37 -2.22
C LEU A 8 -2.76 10.77 -3.62
N ASN A 9 -1.61 11.45 -3.69
CA ASN A 9 -0.95 11.75 -4.97
C ASN A 9 0.01 10.61 -5.32
N ASP A 10 -0.25 9.89 -6.42
CA ASP A 10 0.57 8.74 -6.83
C ASP A 10 2.00 9.12 -7.21
N SER A 11 2.19 10.27 -7.86
CA SER A 11 3.52 10.78 -8.21
C SER A 11 4.33 11.12 -6.96
N GLU A 12 3.71 11.83 -6.02
CA GLU A 12 4.34 12.20 -4.76
C GLU A 12 4.66 10.97 -3.91
N LEU A 13 3.79 9.95 -3.95
CA LEU A 13 4.00 8.67 -3.28
C LEU A 13 5.22 7.94 -3.86
N ASP A 14 5.27 7.76 -5.18
CA ASP A 14 6.38 7.09 -5.87
C ASP A 14 7.71 7.82 -5.63
N GLU A 15 7.72 9.16 -5.72
CA GLU A 15 8.89 9.99 -5.44
C GLU A 15 9.40 9.82 -4.00
N LYS A 16 8.48 9.84 -3.02
CA LYS A 16 8.80 9.64 -1.60
C LYS A 16 9.40 8.26 -1.38
N VAL A 17 8.78 7.19 -1.91
CA VAL A 17 9.30 5.82 -1.77
C VAL A 17 10.70 5.73 -2.35
N GLN A 18 10.92 6.20 -3.59
CA GLN A 18 12.24 6.18 -4.22
C GLN A 18 13.30 6.94 -3.40
N ARG A 19 12.93 8.10 -2.85
CA ARG A 19 13.81 8.91 -1.99
C ARG A 19 14.20 8.17 -0.72
N PHE A 20 13.24 7.56 -0.02
CA PHE A 20 13.50 6.81 1.21
C PHE A 20 14.31 5.54 0.94
N THR A 21 14.04 4.83 -0.17
CA THR A 21 14.86 3.69 -0.61
C THR A 21 16.32 4.12 -0.81
N LYS A 22 16.58 5.17 -1.59
CA LYS A 22 17.94 5.71 -1.80
C LYS A 22 18.61 6.13 -0.49
N LEU A 23 17.86 6.79 0.40
CA LEU A 23 18.37 7.22 1.70
C LEU A 23 18.76 6.03 2.57
N SER A 24 17.93 4.97 2.62
CA SER A 24 18.20 3.77 3.41
C SER A 24 19.53 3.11 3.01
N PHE A 25 19.79 2.94 1.72
CA PHE A 25 21.05 2.41 1.20
C PHE A 25 22.25 3.31 1.50
N LYS A 26 22.07 4.64 1.42
CA LYS A 26 23.15 5.59 1.71
C LYS A 26 23.54 5.54 3.19
N VAL A 27 22.55 5.46 4.08
CA VAL A 27 22.77 5.39 5.53
C VAL A 27 23.40 4.04 5.92
N GLU A 28 22.99 2.94 5.28
CA GLU A 28 23.59 1.61 5.47
C GLU A 28 25.08 1.58 5.15
N ARG A 29 25.50 2.26 4.09
CA ARG A 29 26.93 2.36 3.71
C ARG A 29 27.73 3.35 4.55
N GLY A 30 27.06 4.37 5.08
CA GLY A 30 27.70 5.49 5.78
C GLY A 30 27.84 5.33 7.29
N LEU A 31 27.07 4.42 7.90
CA LEU A 31 27.09 4.18 9.34
C LEU A 31 27.76 2.83 9.68
N PRO A 32 28.44 2.74 10.83
CA PRO A 32 28.84 1.46 11.40
C PRO A 32 27.61 0.55 11.63
N SER A 33 27.84 -0.77 11.62
CA SER A 33 26.80 -1.77 11.84
C SER A 33 25.98 -1.45 13.10
N ASN A 34 24.66 -1.35 12.94
CA ASN A 34 23.73 -1.00 14.01
C ASN A 34 22.38 -1.69 13.80
N ARG A 35 21.55 -1.71 14.86
CA ARG A 35 20.24 -2.39 14.85
C ARG A 35 19.09 -1.56 14.27
N VAL A 36 19.34 -0.30 13.93
CA VAL A 36 18.32 0.68 13.51
C VAL A 36 18.20 0.74 11.99
N VAL A 37 19.33 0.71 11.29
CA VAL A 37 19.39 0.75 9.83
C VAL A 37 18.66 -0.43 9.18
N PRO A 38 18.84 -1.69 9.62
CA PRO A 38 18.06 -2.81 9.08
C PRO A 38 16.56 -2.59 9.24
N LYS A 39 16.09 -2.15 10.42
CA LYS A 39 14.67 -1.86 10.66
C LYS A 39 14.12 -0.76 9.75
N LEU A 40 14.91 0.29 9.48
CA LEU A 40 14.52 1.34 8.55
C LEU A 40 14.40 0.78 7.13
N LYS A 41 15.32 -0.08 6.71
CA LYS A 41 15.31 -0.69 5.38
C LYS A 41 14.11 -1.61 5.21
N ASP A 42 13.83 -2.45 6.19
CA ASP A 42 12.66 -3.34 6.20
C ASP A 42 11.37 -2.51 6.07
N ALA A 43 11.21 -1.46 6.89
CA ALA A 43 10.03 -0.59 6.81
C ALA A 43 9.89 0.12 5.45
N VAL A 44 11.00 0.51 4.83
CA VAL A 44 10.99 1.15 3.50
C VAL A 44 10.67 0.15 2.39
N GLU A 45 11.18 -1.08 2.48
CA GLU A 45 10.83 -2.14 1.54
C GLU A 45 9.37 -2.57 1.71
N ASP A 46 8.86 -2.75 2.93
CA ASP A 46 7.45 -3.04 3.18
C ASP A 46 6.55 -1.98 2.53
N PHE A 47 6.87 -0.71 2.75
CA PHE A 47 6.12 0.40 2.15
C PHE A 47 6.18 0.40 0.62
N LYS A 48 7.32 0.02 0.04
CA LYS A 48 7.48 -0.12 -1.42
C LYS A 48 6.64 -1.26 -1.98
N HIS A 49 6.52 -2.38 -1.28
CA HIS A 49 5.62 -3.49 -1.65
C HIS A 49 4.14 -3.11 -1.52
N LEU A 50 3.82 -2.19 -0.60
CA LEU A 50 2.46 -1.67 -0.42
C LEU A 50 1.99 -0.79 -1.58
N VAL A 51 2.89 -0.08 -2.28
CA VAL A 51 2.52 0.87 -3.35
C VAL A 51 1.68 0.23 -4.47
N PRO A 52 2.06 -0.92 -5.05
CA PRO A 52 1.20 -1.65 -5.99
C PRO A 52 -0.19 -1.94 -5.43
N CYS A 53 -0.29 -2.37 -4.18
CA CYS A 53 -1.55 -2.67 -3.54
C CYS A 53 -2.44 -1.41 -3.37
N ILE A 54 -1.84 -0.27 -3.03
CA ILE A 54 -2.54 1.02 -2.98
C ILE A 54 -3.10 1.36 -4.37
N LYS A 55 -2.28 1.22 -5.43
CA LYS A 55 -2.72 1.47 -6.81
C LYS A 55 -3.86 0.54 -7.21
N SER A 56 -3.78 -0.74 -6.85
CA SER A 56 -4.84 -1.72 -7.10
C SER A 56 -6.15 -1.36 -6.41
N LEU A 57 -6.13 -0.95 -5.14
CA LEU A 57 -7.31 -0.52 -4.38
C LEU A 57 -7.90 0.81 -4.87
N ARG A 58 -7.08 1.65 -5.51
CA ARG A 58 -7.49 2.94 -6.09
C ARG A 58 -7.91 2.85 -7.55
N ASN A 59 -7.93 1.64 -8.12
CA ASN A 59 -8.36 1.43 -9.49
C ASN A 59 -9.83 1.86 -9.66
N THR A 60 -10.08 2.80 -10.57
CA THR A 60 -11.41 3.37 -10.84
C THR A 60 -12.37 2.38 -11.49
N ALA A 61 -11.86 1.27 -12.05
CA ALA A 61 -12.68 0.18 -12.56
C ALA A 61 -13.37 -0.65 -11.46
N LEU A 62 -12.92 -0.53 -10.20
CA LEU A 62 -13.47 -1.27 -9.06
C LEU A 62 -14.90 -0.82 -8.69
N LYS A 63 -15.88 -1.56 -9.20
CA LYS A 63 -17.29 -1.53 -8.79
C LYS A 63 -17.54 -2.29 -7.47
N ASP A 64 -18.71 -2.10 -6.85
CA ASP A 64 -19.06 -2.71 -5.54
C ASP A 64 -18.94 -4.24 -5.50
N ARG A 65 -19.17 -4.94 -6.63
CA ARG A 65 -18.94 -6.39 -6.73
C ARG A 65 -17.49 -6.79 -6.46
N HIS A 66 -16.53 -5.98 -6.90
CA HIS A 66 -15.10 -6.24 -6.70
C HIS A 66 -14.71 -5.92 -5.25
N TRP A 67 -15.27 -4.85 -4.68
CA TRP A 67 -15.08 -4.52 -3.28
C TRP A 67 -15.58 -5.63 -2.36
N LYS A 68 -16.74 -6.23 -2.65
CA LYS A 68 -17.20 -7.43 -1.92
C LYS A 68 -16.21 -8.59 -2.01
N LYS A 69 -15.67 -8.89 -3.19
CA LYS A 69 -14.64 -9.93 -3.36
C LYS A 69 -13.39 -9.62 -2.54
N ILE A 70 -12.98 -8.34 -2.46
CA ILE A 70 -11.83 -7.90 -1.65
C ILE A 70 -12.13 -8.10 -0.15
N GLU A 71 -13.30 -7.66 0.31
CA GLU A 71 -13.74 -7.83 1.71
C GLU A 71 -13.84 -9.31 2.11
N GLU A 72 -14.36 -10.16 1.22
CA GLU A 72 -14.41 -11.61 1.39
C GLU A 72 -13.00 -12.22 1.45
N ALA A 73 -12.09 -11.81 0.57
CA ALA A 73 -10.70 -12.28 0.56
C ALA A 73 -9.92 -11.87 1.82
N MET A 74 -10.22 -10.69 2.38
CA MET A 74 -9.63 -10.23 3.64
C MET A 74 -10.37 -10.76 4.89
N GLY A 75 -11.55 -11.35 4.71
CA GLY A 75 -12.42 -11.75 5.82
C GLY A 75 -12.88 -10.60 6.71
N THR A 76 -12.75 -9.34 6.26
CA THR A 76 -13.09 -8.13 7.01
C THR A 76 -13.77 -7.12 6.10
N ALA A 77 -14.87 -6.52 6.58
CA ALA A 77 -15.57 -5.46 5.88
C ALA A 77 -14.74 -4.16 5.87
N LEU A 78 -14.67 -3.50 4.72
CA LEU A 78 -13.97 -2.24 4.56
C LEU A 78 -14.97 -1.09 4.63
N THR A 79 -14.95 -0.37 5.74
CA THR A 79 -15.69 0.90 5.83
C THR A 79 -14.94 1.96 5.01
N ARG A 80 -15.40 2.18 3.78
CA ARG A 80 -14.86 3.18 2.83
C ARG A 80 -15.40 4.58 3.12
N ASP A 81 -15.38 5.00 4.38
CA ASP A 81 -15.86 6.31 4.84
C ASP A 81 -14.72 7.36 4.88
N GLU A 82 -14.97 8.51 5.51
CA GLU A 82 -13.95 9.56 5.63
C GLU A 82 -12.72 9.16 6.47
N ASN A 83 -12.80 8.08 7.24
CA ASN A 83 -11.70 7.52 8.03
C ASN A 83 -10.91 6.46 7.26
N PHE A 84 -11.30 6.16 6.02
CA PHE A 84 -10.57 5.25 5.15
C PHE A 84 -9.20 5.84 4.80
N THR A 85 -8.18 5.37 5.51
CA THR A 85 -6.79 5.85 5.44
C THR A 85 -5.85 4.67 5.29
N LEU A 86 -4.61 4.95 4.85
CA LEU A 86 -3.60 3.91 4.73
C LEU A 86 -3.27 3.23 6.07
N GLY A 87 -3.39 3.94 7.19
CA GLY A 87 -3.18 3.39 8.52
C GLY A 87 -4.17 2.26 8.84
N VAL A 88 -5.45 2.47 8.55
CA VAL A 88 -6.50 1.44 8.73
C VAL A 88 -6.19 0.20 7.89
N LEU A 89 -5.72 0.39 6.65
CA LEU A 89 -5.34 -0.73 5.79
C LEU A 89 -4.12 -1.49 6.35
N LEU A 90 -3.14 -0.79 6.89
CA LEU A 90 -1.98 -1.43 7.53
C LEU A 90 -2.39 -2.21 8.78
N ASP A 91 -3.30 -1.68 9.60
CA ASP A 91 -3.85 -2.36 10.78
C ASP A 91 -4.65 -3.62 10.39
N LEU A 92 -5.31 -3.58 9.23
CA LEU A 92 -6.01 -4.73 8.62
C LEU A 92 -5.08 -5.69 7.87
N LYS A 93 -3.76 -5.48 7.96
CA LYS A 93 -2.75 -6.35 7.33
C LYS A 93 -2.97 -6.56 5.83
N ILE A 94 -3.32 -5.52 5.07
CA ILE A 94 -3.56 -5.68 3.62
C ILE A 94 -2.37 -6.29 2.85
N MET A 95 -1.16 -6.21 3.42
CA MET A 95 0.03 -6.83 2.84
C MET A 95 -0.10 -8.37 2.72
N GLU A 96 -0.89 -9.01 3.57
CA GLU A 96 -1.16 -10.45 3.48
C GLU A 96 -2.11 -10.81 2.32
N HIS A 97 -2.82 -9.82 1.77
CA HIS A 97 -3.87 -9.99 0.76
C HIS A 97 -3.54 -9.32 -0.59
N MET A 98 -2.30 -8.87 -0.80
CA MET A 98 -1.89 -8.09 -1.99
C MET A 98 -2.18 -8.82 -3.31
N ASP A 99 -1.93 -10.13 -3.35
CA ASP A 99 -2.14 -10.94 -4.56
C ASP A 99 -3.62 -11.01 -4.94
N ALA A 100 -4.49 -11.21 -3.97
CA ALA A 100 -5.95 -11.25 -4.18
C ALA A 100 -6.46 -9.88 -4.63
N ILE A 101 -6.04 -8.80 -3.97
CA ILE A 101 -6.38 -7.42 -4.32
C ILE A 101 -5.91 -7.09 -5.74
N GLY A 102 -4.69 -7.48 -6.10
CA GLY A 102 -4.11 -7.26 -7.43
C GLY A 102 -4.85 -8.02 -8.52
N ALA A 103 -5.24 -9.28 -8.26
CA ALA A 103 -6.02 -10.09 -9.19
C ALA A 103 -7.41 -9.49 -9.44
N ILE A 104 -8.13 -9.12 -8.38
CA ILE A 104 -9.47 -8.51 -8.48
C ILE A 104 -9.42 -7.15 -9.18
N SER A 105 -8.39 -6.35 -8.88
CA SER A 105 -8.18 -5.06 -9.57
C SER A 105 -7.91 -5.27 -11.06
N THR A 106 -7.14 -6.30 -11.43
CA THR A 106 -6.89 -6.66 -12.82
C THR A 106 -8.16 -7.12 -13.53
N GLU A 107 -8.96 -7.98 -12.88
CA GLU A 107 -10.28 -8.41 -13.37
C GLU A 107 -11.17 -7.20 -13.64
N ALA A 108 -11.24 -6.25 -12.68
CA ALA A 108 -12.03 -5.05 -12.83
C ALA A 108 -11.62 -4.20 -14.05
N THR A 109 -10.32 -4.05 -14.30
CA THR A 109 -9.81 -3.34 -15.49
C THR A 109 -10.17 -4.06 -16.79
N GLN A 110 -10.17 -5.39 -16.81
CA GLN A 110 -10.53 -6.17 -18.00
C GLN A 110 -12.04 -6.15 -18.30
N GLU A 111 -12.88 -5.94 -17.28
CA GLU A 111 -14.34 -5.83 -17.40
C GLU A 111 -14.82 -4.40 -17.73
N GLN A 112 -13.90 -3.45 -17.94
CA GLN A 112 -14.19 -2.05 -18.17
C GLN A 112 -14.51 -1.76 -19.65
#